data_AF-A0A2N0T7D2-F1
#
_entry.id   AF-A0A2N0T7D2-F1
#
_cell.length_a   1.000
_cell.length_b   1.000
_cell.length_c   1.000
_cell.angle_alpha   90.00
_cell.angle_beta   90.00
_cell.angle_gamma   90.00
#
_symmetry.space_group_name_H-M   'P 1'
#
loop_
_entity.id
_entity.type
_entity.pdbx_description
1 polymer ?
#
loop_
_entity_poly.entity_id
_entity_poly.type
_entity_poly.pdbx_seq_one_letter_code
_entity_poly.pdbx_strand_id
1 'polypeptide(L)'
;MLTAAPFDRHMPINRGMTYEQMLDAVETQPVHVIEATLDDDTSGLYCEAIQTIIIDEHMTDVQKRCSLTHELFHWLHADDSHAEYGKSHAEWRVRRETAMFLIDPADYVQAEREYDGEIYQMSCEMDVTVFLLEDYRRILEYSQPLHS
;
A
#
# COMPACT_ATOMS: atom_id res chain seq x y z
N MET A 1 14.72 0.75 -29.79
CA MET A 1 15.02 1.21 -28.41
C MET A 1 14.08 2.37 -28.13
N LEU A 2 12.94 2.11 -27.48
CA LEU A 2 12.08 3.17 -26.98
C LEU A 2 12.62 3.52 -25.60
N THR A 3 13.32 4.64 -25.50
CA THR A 3 13.63 5.25 -24.22
C THR A 3 12.30 5.76 -23.67
N ALA A 4 11.73 5.06 -22.69
CA ALA A 4 10.65 5.61 -21.89
C ALA A 4 11.15 6.94 -21.33
N ALA A 5 10.44 8.03 -21.63
CA ALA A 5 10.62 9.24 -20.84
C ALA A 5 10.44 8.85 -19.37
N PRO A 6 11.25 9.36 -18.43
CA PRO A 6 10.93 9.18 -17.02
C PRO A 6 9.57 9.82 -16.82
N PHE A 7 8.53 9.01 -16.67
CA PHE A 7 7.22 9.52 -16.30
C PHE A 7 7.40 10.16 -14.95
N ASP A 8 7.12 11.46 -14.84
CA ASP A 8 7.11 12.19 -13.58
C ASP A 8 5.86 11.73 -12.80
N ARG A 9 5.91 10.47 -12.31
CA ARG A 9 4.83 9.84 -11.57
C ARG A 9 4.86 10.42 -10.17
N HIS A 10 3.73 10.95 -9.73
CA HIS A 10 3.57 11.48 -8.37
C HIS A 10 2.40 10.77 -7.70
N MET A 11 2.46 10.64 -6.38
CA MET A 11 1.36 10.06 -5.61
C MET A 11 0.11 10.93 -5.82
N PRO A 12 -1.01 10.40 -6.36
CA PRO A 12 -2.21 11.20 -6.62
C PRO A 12 -3.12 11.30 -5.40
N ILE A 13 -2.88 10.47 -4.38
CA ILE A 13 -3.72 10.34 -3.19
C ILE A 13 -3.06 10.94 -1.95
N ASN A 14 -3.85 11.11 -0.88
CA ASN A 14 -3.35 11.35 0.47
C ASN A 14 -3.93 10.31 1.44
N ARG A 15 -3.28 10.11 2.60
CA ARG A 15 -3.64 9.05 3.56
C ARG A 15 -5.06 9.12 4.12
N GLY A 16 -5.69 10.30 4.09
CA GLY A 16 -7.04 10.52 4.62
C GLY A 16 -8.16 10.29 3.60
N MET A 17 -7.83 9.97 2.34
CA MET A 17 -8.84 9.70 1.33
C MET A 17 -9.56 8.38 1.60
N THR A 18 -10.87 8.34 1.33
CA THR A 18 -11.65 7.10 1.20
C THR A 18 -11.26 6.37 -0.09
N TYR A 19 -11.64 5.09 -0.22
CA TYR A 19 -11.36 4.34 -1.44
C TYR A 19 -11.98 4.98 -2.70
N GLU A 20 -13.23 5.45 -2.63
CA GLU A 20 -13.89 6.20 -3.72
C GLU A 20 -13.12 7.47 -4.10
N GLN A 21 -12.66 8.26 -3.12
CA GLN A 21 -11.85 9.45 -3.38
C GLN A 21 -10.48 9.11 -4.02
N MET A 22 -9.90 7.95 -3.68
CA MET A 22 -8.69 7.47 -4.34
C MET A 22 -8.94 7.13 -5.81
N LEU A 23 -10.06 6.49 -6.13
CA LEU A 23 -10.44 6.21 -7.52
C LEU A 23 -10.58 7.51 -8.33
N ASP A 24 -11.33 8.49 -7.82
CA ASP A 24 -11.51 9.81 -8.45
C ASP A 24 -10.17 10.51 -8.71
N ALA A 25 -9.24 10.46 -7.73
CA ALA A 25 -7.93 11.07 -7.86
C ALA A 25 -7.08 10.39 -8.96
N VAL A 26 -7.19 9.06 -9.07
CA VAL A 26 -6.44 8.27 -10.04
C VAL A 26 -6.98 8.41 -11.47
N GLU A 27 -8.26 8.75 -11.67
CA GLU A 27 -8.83 8.92 -13.03
C GLU A 27 -8.07 9.93 -13.91
N THR A 28 -7.40 10.91 -13.29
CA THR A 28 -6.63 11.94 -13.98
C THR A 28 -5.18 11.54 -14.28
N GLN A 29 -4.77 10.35 -13.86
CA GLN A 29 -3.41 9.82 -13.97
C GLN A 29 -3.25 8.88 -15.18
N PRO A 30 -2.02 8.61 -15.64
CA PRO A 30 -1.78 7.67 -16.75
C PRO A 30 -1.87 6.19 -16.33
N VAL A 31 -2.52 5.88 -15.20
CA VAL A 31 -2.76 4.52 -14.69
C VAL A 31 -4.26 4.31 -14.49
N HIS A 32 -4.73 3.11 -14.84
CA HIS A 32 -6.13 2.72 -14.70
C HIS A 32 -6.31 1.83 -13.48
N VAL A 33 -7.44 1.97 -12.77
CA VAL A 33 -7.84 1.05 -11.71
C VAL A 33 -9.08 0.30 -12.17
N ILE A 34 -9.04 -1.03 -12.06
CA ILE A 34 -10.20 -1.88 -12.30
C ILE A 34 -10.40 -2.81 -11.11
N GLU A 35 -11.64 -3.20 -10.87
CA GLU A 35 -11.96 -4.27 -9.93
C GLU A 35 -12.27 -5.55 -10.70
N ALA A 36 -11.74 -6.67 -10.23
CA ALA A 36 -12.01 -7.98 -10.78
C ALA A 36 -11.85 -9.05 -9.70
N THR A 37 -12.47 -10.22 -9.88
CA THR A 37 -12.19 -11.38 -9.03
C THR A 37 -10.73 -11.81 -9.24
N LEU A 38 -9.93 -11.78 -8.18
CA LEU A 38 -8.58 -12.34 -8.14
C LEU A 38 -8.59 -13.71 -7.43
N ASP A 39 -7.44 -14.40 -7.40
CA ASP A 39 -7.31 -15.60 -6.57
C ASP A 39 -7.24 -15.25 -5.08
N ASP A 40 -7.51 -16.24 -4.22
CA ASP A 40 -7.69 -16.03 -2.77
C ASP A 40 -6.45 -15.44 -2.06
N ASP A 41 -5.27 -15.46 -2.71
CA ASP A 41 -4.01 -14.98 -2.14
C ASP A 41 -3.57 -13.61 -2.71
N THR A 42 -4.33 -13.03 -3.65
CA THR A 42 -3.97 -11.77 -4.32
C THR A 42 -4.99 -10.67 -4.07
N SER A 43 -4.61 -9.66 -3.28
CA SER A 43 -5.44 -8.49 -3.00
C SER A 43 -5.41 -7.43 -4.12
N GLY A 44 -4.29 -7.33 -4.83
CA GLY A 44 -4.13 -6.41 -5.94
C GLY A 44 -2.92 -6.75 -6.81
N LEU A 45 -2.87 -6.17 -8.00
CA LEU A 45 -1.70 -6.21 -8.86
C LEU A 45 -1.58 -4.94 -9.69
N TYR A 46 -0.35 -4.51 -9.94
CA TYR A 46 -0.03 -3.52 -10.94
C TYR A 46 0.70 -4.17 -12.13
N CYS A 47 0.24 -3.84 -13.34
CA CYS A 47 0.89 -4.22 -14.58
C CYS A 47 1.42 -3.00 -15.35
N GLU A 48 2.75 -2.87 -15.41
CA GLU A 48 3.47 -1.78 -16.09
C GLU A 48 3.21 -1.78 -17.60
N ALA A 49 3.13 -2.97 -18.21
CA ALA A 49 2.97 -3.09 -19.67
C ALA A 49 1.68 -2.44 -20.20
N ILE A 50 0.62 -2.42 -19.38
CA ILE A 50 -0.69 -1.87 -19.75
C ILE A 50 -1.13 -0.70 -18.86
N GLN A 51 -0.30 -0.30 -17.89
CA GLN A 51 -0.60 0.75 -16.91
C GLN A 51 -1.93 0.52 -16.17
N THR A 52 -2.13 -0.69 -15.64
CA THR A 52 -3.39 -1.06 -14.97
C THR A 52 -3.12 -1.65 -13.59
N ILE A 53 -3.80 -1.12 -12.59
CA ILE A 53 -3.98 -1.68 -11.27
C ILE A 53 -5.28 -2.49 -11.27
N ILE A 54 -5.21 -3.73 -10.81
CA ILE A 54 -6.37 -4.59 -10.57
C ILE A 54 -6.50 -4.76 -9.06
N ILE A 55 -7.69 -4.48 -8.52
CA ILE A 55 -8.02 -4.67 -7.10
C ILE A 55 -9.06 -5.80 -6.99
N ASP A 56 -8.90 -6.69 -6.01
CA ASP A 56 -9.91 -7.71 -5.75
C ASP A 56 -11.25 -7.06 -5.32
N GLU A 57 -12.31 -7.39 -6.05
CA GLU A 57 -13.64 -6.83 -5.86
C GLU A 57 -14.28 -7.25 -4.53
N HIS A 58 -13.86 -8.37 -3.94
CA HIS A 58 -14.43 -8.95 -2.72
C HIS A 58 -13.90 -8.35 -1.41
N MET A 59 -12.89 -7.48 -1.50
CA MET A 59 -12.28 -6.82 -0.35
C MET A 59 -13.18 -5.74 0.26
N THR A 60 -13.02 -5.53 1.57
CA THR A 60 -13.60 -4.36 2.25
C THR A 60 -12.94 -3.07 1.78
N ASP A 61 -13.59 -1.92 1.98
CA ASP A 61 -13.01 -0.62 1.61
C ASP A 61 -11.64 -0.38 2.23
N VAL A 62 -11.41 -0.81 3.48
CA VAL A 62 -10.11 -0.71 4.16
C VAL A 62 -9.03 -1.52 3.44
N GLN A 63 -9.37 -2.76 3.07
CA GLN A 63 -8.47 -3.64 2.32
C GLN A 63 -8.18 -3.08 0.92
N LYS A 64 -9.20 -2.57 0.21
CA LYS A 64 -9.04 -1.92 -1.10
C LYS A 64 -8.17 -0.66 -1.02
N ARG A 65 -8.34 0.16 0.00
CA ARG A 65 -7.55 1.38 0.25
C ARG A 65 -6.08 1.07 0.51
N CYS A 66 -5.80 0.06 1.34
CA CYS A 66 -4.44 -0.41 1.59
C CYS A 66 -3.80 -1.00 0.32
N SER A 67 -4.54 -1.84 -0.40
CA SER A 67 -4.05 -2.51 -1.62
C SER A 67 -3.83 -1.52 -2.76
N LEU A 68 -4.76 -0.60 -3.00
CA LEU A 68 -4.59 0.44 -4.03
C LEU A 68 -3.38 1.34 -3.74
N THR A 69 -3.16 1.71 -2.47
CA THR A 69 -1.97 2.47 -2.10
C THR A 69 -0.69 1.68 -2.38
N HIS A 70 -0.70 0.38 -2.09
CA HIS A 70 0.41 -0.52 -2.39
C HIS A 70 0.72 -0.58 -3.88
N GLU A 71 -0.29 -0.84 -4.72
CA GLU A 71 -0.13 -0.91 -6.17
C GLU A 71 0.23 0.44 -6.80
N LEU A 72 -0.20 1.56 -6.20
CA LEU A 72 0.23 2.89 -6.64
C LEU A 72 1.73 3.11 -6.40
N PHE A 73 2.32 2.53 -5.34
CA PHE A 73 3.78 2.58 -5.16
C PHE A 73 4.52 1.75 -6.21
N HIS A 74 3.98 0.58 -6.60
CA HIS A 74 4.50 -0.16 -7.75
C HIS A 74 4.47 0.69 -9.04
N TRP A 75 3.34 1.35 -9.27
CA TRP A 75 3.23 2.33 -10.36
C TRP A 75 4.26 3.46 -10.22
N LEU A 76 4.47 4.05 -9.05
CA LEU A 76 5.49 5.10 -8.89
C LEU A 76 6.90 4.64 -9.24
N HIS A 77 7.24 3.36 -8.99
CA HIS A 77 8.56 2.79 -9.26
C HIS A 77 8.73 2.19 -10.66
N ALA A 78 7.65 2.07 -11.42
CA ALA A 78 7.64 1.38 -12.70
C ALA A 78 8.09 -0.09 -12.61
N ASP A 79 7.70 -0.78 -11.53
CA ASP A 79 7.91 -2.21 -11.38
C ASP A 79 6.60 -2.99 -11.34
N ASP A 80 6.55 -4.11 -12.08
CA ASP A 80 5.41 -5.03 -12.06
C ASP A 80 5.32 -5.75 -10.70
N SER A 81 4.12 -5.80 -10.13
CA SER A 81 3.85 -6.53 -8.86
C SER A 81 4.01 -8.05 -9.02
N HIS A 82 4.10 -8.56 -10.25
CA HIS A 82 4.39 -9.96 -10.54
C HIS A 82 5.83 -10.39 -10.20
N ALA A 83 6.75 -9.46 -9.95
CA ALA A 83 8.15 -9.76 -9.68
C ALA A 83 8.36 -10.37 -8.27
N GLU A 84 8.09 -11.68 -8.16
CA GLU A 84 8.26 -12.52 -6.96
C GLU A 84 7.63 -11.91 -5.69
N TYR A 85 6.30 -12.04 -5.61
CA TYR A 85 5.47 -11.76 -4.44
C TYR A 85 6.20 -12.12 -3.13
N GLY A 86 6.50 -11.09 -2.32
CA GLY A 86 7.09 -11.22 -0.99
C GLY A 86 8.60 -11.47 -0.88
N LYS A 87 9.38 -11.53 -1.98
CA LYS A 87 10.80 -11.96 -1.93
C LYS A 87 11.80 -11.03 -2.61
N SER A 88 11.33 -10.00 -3.32
CA SER A 88 12.20 -9.04 -3.98
C SER A 88 12.47 -7.81 -3.11
N HIS A 89 13.61 -7.15 -3.33
CA HIS A 89 13.88 -5.83 -2.72
C HIS A 89 12.86 -4.75 -3.14
N ALA A 90 12.22 -4.94 -4.29
CA ALA A 90 11.16 -4.07 -4.79
C ALA A 90 9.91 -4.15 -3.91
N GLU A 91 9.42 -5.35 -3.67
CA GLU A 91 8.27 -5.61 -2.79
C GLU A 91 8.49 -5.04 -1.38
N TRP A 92 9.66 -5.30 -0.78
CA TRP A 92 9.98 -4.76 0.54
C TRP A 92 10.02 -3.23 0.58
N ARG A 93 10.47 -2.59 -0.50
CA ARG A 93 10.44 -1.12 -0.62
C ARG A 93 8.99 -0.62 -0.66
N VAL A 94 8.15 -1.22 -1.50
CA VAL A 94 6.73 -0.85 -1.66
C VAL A 94 5.96 -1.05 -0.36
N ARG A 95 6.11 -2.20 0.31
CA ARG A 95 5.50 -2.46 1.63
C ARG A 95 5.90 -1.40 2.65
N ARG A 96 7.19 -1.07 2.70
CA ARG A 96 7.72 -0.05 3.61
C ARG A 96 7.12 1.32 3.33
N GLU A 97 7.08 1.74 2.08
CA GLU A 97 6.55 3.04 1.69
C GLU A 97 5.05 3.15 1.91
N THR A 98 4.31 2.08 1.59
CA THR A 98 2.86 1.98 1.85
C THR A 98 2.55 2.13 3.33
N ALA A 99 3.25 1.39 4.20
CA ALA A 99 3.06 1.47 5.65
C ALA A 99 3.39 2.87 6.19
N MET A 100 4.53 3.44 5.80
CA MET A 100 4.94 4.79 6.21
C MET A 100 4.02 5.89 5.67
N PHE A 101 3.38 5.66 4.53
CA PHE A 101 2.45 6.60 3.92
C PHE A 101 1.09 6.60 4.62
N LEU A 102 0.52 5.43 4.88
CA LEU A 102 -0.82 5.30 5.47
C LEU A 102 -0.84 5.49 6.98
N ILE A 103 0.21 5.08 7.69
CA ILE A 103 0.27 5.22 9.15
C ILE A 103 0.82 6.58 9.55
N ASP A 104 0.06 7.30 10.37
CA ASP A 104 0.59 8.43 11.13
C ASP A 104 1.30 7.95 12.40
N PRO A 105 2.57 8.32 12.62
CA PRO A 105 3.28 7.94 13.85
C PRO A 105 2.60 8.39 15.14
N ALA A 106 1.92 9.54 15.14
CA ALA A 106 1.20 10.02 16.32
C ALA A 106 -0.03 9.15 16.62
N ASP A 107 -0.79 8.80 15.58
CA ASP A 107 -1.95 7.91 15.69
C ASP A 107 -1.53 6.50 16.13
N TYR A 108 -0.41 6.00 15.60
CA TYR A 108 0.16 4.72 16.03
C TYR A 108 0.48 4.72 17.53
N VAL A 109 1.19 5.75 18.04
CA VAL A 109 1.56 5.83 19.46
C VAL A 109 0.32 5.96 20.35
N GLN A 110 -0.70 6.68 19.90
CA GLN A 110 -1.95 6.79 20.63
C GLN A 110 -2.68 5.43 20.67
N ALA A 111 -2.87 4.77 19.53
CA ALA A 111 -3.52 3.48 19.43
C ALA A 111 -2.77 2.39 20.21
N GLU A 112 -1.43 2.38 20.16
CA GLU A 112 -0.59 1.43 20.90
C GLU A 112 -0.80 1.54 22.42
N ARG A 113 -0.98 2.76 22.94
CA ARG A 113 -1.27 3.01 24.36
C ARG A 113 -2.69 2.66 24.75
N GLU A 114 -3.64 2.92 23.85
CA GLU A 114 -5.06 2.72 24.13
C GLU A 114 -5.47 1.25 24.13
N TYR A 115 -4.87 0.46 23.24
CA TYR A 115 -5.17 -0.96 23.07
C TYR A 115 -4.07 -1.88 23.58
N ASP A 116 -3.13 -1.38 24.40
CA ASP A 116 -2.01 -2.15 24.96
C ASP A 116 -1.22 -2.96 23.90
N GLY A 117 -1.10 -2.40 22.70
CA GLY A 117 -0.42 -3.05 21.57
C GLY A 117 -1.20 -4.19 20.90
N GLU A 118 -2.49 -4.38 21.20
CA GLU A 118 -3.33 -5.39 20.54
C GLU A 118 -3.54 -5.03 19.06
N ILE A 119 -3.02 -5.87 18.18
CA ILE A 119 -2.85 -5.54 16.76
C ILE A 119 -4.19 -5.37 16.03
N TYR A 120 -5.20 -6.17 16.37
CA TYR A 120 -6.47 -6.14 15.67
C TYR A 120 -7.23 -4.85 16.01
N GLN A 121 -7.36 -4.50 17.29
CA GLN A 121 -8.00 -3.28 17.76
C GLN A 121 -7.29 -2.03 17.22
N MET A 122 -5.96 -2.01 17.26
CA MET A 122 -5.19 -0.91 16.66
C MET A 122 -5.46 -0.79 15.16
N SER A 123 -5.49 -1.90 14.42
CA SER A 123 -5.77 -1.87 12.97
C SER A 123 -7.16 -1.33 12.65
N CYS A 124 -8.16 -1.67 13.48
CA CYS A 124 -9.51 -1.14 13.38
C CYS A 124 -9.56 0.36 13.67
N GLU A 125 -8.91 0.83 14.73
CA GLU A 125 -8.88 2.26 15.07
C GLU A 125 -8.19 3.10 13.99
N MET A 126 -7.09 2.57 13.44
CA MET A 126 -6.28 3.27 12.45
C MET A 126 -6.80 3.14 11.02
N ASP A 127 -7.91 2.42 10.81
CA ASP A 127 -8.50 2.15 9.49
C ASP A 127 -7.49 1.57 8.48
N VAL A 128 -6.71 0.57 8.92
CA VAL A 128 -5.71 -0.14 8.11
C VAL A 128 -5.81 -1.66 8.29
N THR A 129 -5.20 -2.43 7.40
CA THR A 129 -5.13 -3.89 7.57
C THR A 129 -4.11 -4.29 8.64
N VAL A 130 -4.35 -5.43 9.29
CA VAL A 130 -3.40 -6.05 10.23
C VAL A 130 -2.02 -6.23 9.57
N PHE A 131 -1.97 -6.70 8.32
CA PHE A 131 -0.72 -6.92 7.58
C PHE A 131 0.09 -5.63 7.42
N LEU A 132 -0.57 -4.51 7.09
CA LEU A 132 0.09 -3.22 6.94
C LEU A 132 0.62 -2.70 8.29
N LEU A 133 -0.13 -2.90 9.37
CA LEU A 133 0.30 -2.51 10.71
C LEU A 133 1.47 -3.38 11.22
N GLU A 134 1.49 -4.67 10.90
CA GLU A 134 2.65 -5.54 11.14
C GLU A 134 3.89 -5.10 10.36
N ASP A 135 3.72 -4.67 9.11
CA ASP A 135 4.82 -4.10 8.33
C ASP A 135 5.40 -2.85 8.97
N TYR A 136 4.53 -1.97 9.47
CA TYR A 136 4.96 -0.80 10.22
C TYR A 136 5.76 -1.17 11.48
N ARG A 137 5.29 -2.14 12.27
CA ARG A 137 6.04 -2.64 13.44
C ARG A 137 7.42 -3.17 13.07
N ARG A 138 7.51 -4.02 12.04
CA ARG A 138 8.79 -4.52 11.53
C ARG A 138 9.73 -3.38 11.15
N ILE A 139 9.24 -2.33 10.49
CA ILE A 139 10.05 -1.16 10.11
C ILE A 139 10.60 -0.45 11.34
N LEU A 140 9.79 -0.28 12.39
CA LEU A 140 10.24 0.33 13.65
C LEU A 140 11.31 -0.52 14.33
N GLU A 141 11.13 -1.85 14.39
CA GLU A 141 12.12 -2.77 14.96
C GLU A 141 13.48 -2.68 14.24
N TYR A 142 13.49 -2.62 12.91
CA TYR A 142 14.72 -2.44 12.13
C TYR A 142 15.32 -1.03 12.24
N SER A 143 14.51 -0.03 12.60
CA SER A 143 14.94 1.37 12.71
C SER A 143 15.46 1.71 14.11
N GLN A 144 15.13 0.91 15.13
CA GLN A 144 15.77 1.04 16.43
C GLN A 144 17.19 0.46 16.36
N PRO A 145 18.24 1.24 16.71
CA PRO A 145 19.57 0.65 16.84
C PRO A 145 19.50 -0.47 17.87
N LEU A 146 20.09 -1.63 17.55
CA LEU A 146 20.29 -2.72 18.51
C LEU A 146 20.96 -2.14 19.76
N HIS A 147 20.16 -1.86 20.78
CA HIS A 147 20.67 -1.46 22.08
C HIS A 147 21.37 -2.69 22.67
N SER A 148 22.70 -2.65 22.61
CA SER A 148 23.61 -3.40 23.47
C SER A 148 24.17 -2.48 24.54
#